data_AF-A0A9D9LEY5-F1
#
_entry.id   AF-A0A9D9LEY5-F1
#
_cell.length_a   1.000
_cell.length_b   1.000
_cell.length_c   1.000
_cell.angle_alpha   90.00
_cell.angle_beta   90.00
_cell.angle_gamma   90.00
#
_symmetry.space_group_name_H-M   'P 1'
#
loop_
_entity.id
_entity.type
_entity.pdbx_description
1 polymer ?
#
loop_
_entity_poly.entity_id
_entity_poly.type
_entity_poly.pdbx_seq_one_letter_code
_entity_poly.pdbx_strand_id
1 'polypeptide(L)' 'AHDNMKSDLYEWATYNKVLLERHELYATGTTGTLLEQALTCPIGKLQSGPLGVAGLP' A
#
# COMPACT_ATOMS: atom_id res chain seq x y z
N ALA A 1 -5.02 2.45 2.87
CA ALA A 1 -6.48 2.22 2.95
C ALA A 1 -6.84 1.97 4.41
N HIS A 2 -8.05 2.38 4.84
CA HIS A 2 -8.61 1.90 6.11
C HIS A 2 -8.85 0.39 6.03
N ASP A 3 -8.93 -0.28 7.19
CA ASP A 3 -8.96 -1.76 7.24
C ASP A 3 -10.12 -2.36 6.44
N ASN A 4 -11.29 -1.72 6.49
CA ASN A 4 -12.47 -2.14 5.73
C ASN A 4 -12.36 -1.95 4.20
N MET A 5 -11.35 -1.22 3.72
CA MET A 5 -11.13 -0.98 2.28
C MET A 5 -9.97 -1.81 1.70
N LYS A 6 -9.30 -2.62 2.52
CA LYS A 6 -8.10 -3.35 2.09
C LYS A 6 -8.41 -4.45 1.07
N SER A 7 -9.55 -5.14 1.20
CA SER A 7 -9.96 -6.15 0.23
C SER A 7 -10.14 -5.52 -1.16
N ASP A 8 -10.93 -4.46 -1.23
CA ASP A 8 -11.19 -3.74 -2.49
C ASP A 8 -9.89 -3.20 -3.11
N LEU A 9 -8.99 -2.65 -2.28
CA LEU A 9 -7.69 -2.18 -2.76
C LEU A 9 -6.82 -3.31 -3.30
N TYR A 10 -6.82 -4.47 -2.64
CA TYR A 10 -6.07 -5.64 -3.11
C TYR A 10 -6.58 -6.09 -4.49
N GLU A 11 -7.89 -6.27 -4.63
CA GLU A 11 -8.51 -6.68 -5.90
C GLU A 11 -8.23 -5.67 -7.02
N TRP A 12 -8.39 -4.38 -6.72
CA TRP A 12 -8.09 -3.32 -7.68
C TRP A 12 -6.61 -3.32 -8.09
N ALA A 13 -5.69 -3.50 -7.15
CA ALA A 13 -4.26 -3.54 -7.43
C ALA A 13 -3.88 -4.75 -8.29
N THR A 14 -4.42 -5.93 -7.97
CA THR A 14 -4.18 -7.15 -8.76
C THR A 14 -4.72 -7.00 -10.19
N TYR A 15 -5.92 -6.43 -10.37
CA TYR A 15 -6.47 -6.18 -11.69
C TYR A 15 -5.60 -5.22 -12.51
N ASN A 16 -5.07 -4.17 -11.87
CA ASN A 16 -4.26 -3.14 -12.53
C ASN A 16 -2.74 -3.42 -12.51
N LYS A 17 -2.33 -4.63 -12.15
CA LYS A 17 -0.93 -4.99 -11.86
C LYS A 17 0.05 -4.52 -12.93
N VAL A 18 -0.22 -4.83 -14.20
CA VAL A 18 0.66 -4.48 -15.34
C VAL A 18 0.90 -2.97 -15.48
N LEU A 19 -0.09 -2.15 -15.11
CA LEU A 19 0.01 -0.69 -15.14
C LEU A 19 0.78 -0.19 -13.92
N LEU A 20 0.44 -0.69 -12.73
CA LEU A 20 1.00 -0.24 -11.46
C LEU A 20 2.49 -0.57 -11.35
N GLU A 21 2.94 -1.72 -11.86
CA GLU A 21 4.34 -2.14 -11.82
C GLU A 21 5.30 -1.31 -12.68
N ARG A 22 4.77 -0.36 -13.47
CA ARG A 22 5.57 0.60 -14.24
C ARG A 22 5.92 1.88 -13.47
N HIS A 23 5.45 1.98 -12.23
CA HIS A 23 5.58 3.18 -11.41
C HIS A 23 6.25 2.84 -10.08
N GLU A 24 6.83 3.86 -9.45
CA GLU A 24 7.24 3.78 -8.06
C GLU A 24 6.01 3.95 -7.16
N LEU A 25 5.73 2.95 -6.33
CA LEU A 25 4.53 2.91 -5.50
C LEU A 25 4.90 3.10 -4.03
N TYR A 26 4.11 3.89 -3.33
CA TYR A 26 4.26 4.16 -1.91
C TYR A 26 2.97 3.88 -1.16
N ALA A 27 3.07 3.29 0.03
CA ALA A 27 1.91 3.01 0.87
C ALA A 27 2.28 2.99 2.36
N THR A 28 1.32 3.31 3.21
CA THR A 28 1.51 3.34 4.66
C THR A 28 1.33 1.96 5.29
N GLY A 29 2.20 1.59 6.22
CA GLY A 29 2.05 0.45 7.12
C GLY A 29 1.59 -0.84 6.44
N THR A 30 0.57 -1.48 7.01
CA THR A 30 0.04 -2.77 6.53
C THR A 30 -0.63 -2.70 5.15
N THR A 31 -0.94 -1.49 4.63
CA THR A 31 -1.36 -1.36 3.22
C THR A 31 -0.20 -1.67 2.28
N GLY A 32 1.03 -1.26 2.62
CA GLY A 32 2.20 -1.56 1.79
C GLY A 32 2.50 -3.06 1.75
N THR A 33 2.44 -3.74 2.88
CA THR A 33 2.58 -5.22 2.95
C THR A 33 1.53 -5.94 2.10
N LEU A 34 0.29 -5.47 2.13
CA LEU A 34 -0.79 -6.01 1.31
C LEU A 34 -0.52 -5.83 -0.19
N LEU A 35 -0.04 -4.64 -0.59
CA LEU A 35 0.28 -4.36 -1.99
C LEU A 35 1.50 -5.15 -2.49
N GLU A 36 2.49 -5.43 -1.64
CA GLU A 36 3.61 -6.34 -1.97
C GLU A 36 3.15 -7.78 -2.23
N GLN A 37 1.99 -8.19 -1.71
CA GLN A 37 1.40 -9.49 -2.03
C GLN A 37 0.60 -9.47 -3.34
N ALA A 38 -0.01 -8.33 -3.67
CA ALA A 38 -0.79 -8.14 -4.90
C ALA A 38 0.12 -7.90 -6.13
N LEU A 39 1.20 -7.15 -5.92
CA LEU A 39 2.10 -6.63 -6.95
C LEU A 39 3.48 -7.26 -6.77
N THR A 40 4.14 -7.65 -7.85
CA THR A 40 5.50 -8.23 -7.82
C THR A 40 6.59 -7.16 -7.82
N CYS A 41 6.23 -5.89 -7.65
CA CYS A 41 7.16 -4.77 -7.55
C CYS A 41 7.38 -4.32 -6.09
N PRO A 42 8.54 -3.71 -5.78
CA PRO A 42 8.78 -3.12 -4.46
C PRO A 42 7.79 -2.00 -4.13
N ILE A 43 7.38 -1.90 -2.86
CA ILE A 43 6.53 -0.81 -2.35
C ILE A 43 7.32 0.01 -1.32
N GLY A 44 7.44 1.32 -1.54
CA GLY A 44 8.00 2.26 -0.57
C GLY A 44 7.06 2.40 0.64
N LYS A 45 7.42 1.79 1.77
CA LYS A 45 6.60 1.78 2.97
C LYS A 45 6.81 3.02 3.83
N LEU A 46 5.72 3.71 4.14
CA LEU A 46 5.66 4.85 5.06
C LEU A 46 5.04 4.42 6.41
N GLN A 47 5.16 5.27 7.44
CA GLN A 47 4.51 5.01 8.73
C GLN A 47 2.99 4.87 8.57
N SER A 48 2.38 3.98 9.36
CA SER A 48 0.93 3.82 9.37
C SER A 48 0.25 5.10 9.87
N GLY A 49 -0.92 5.45 9.31
CA GLY A 49 -1.65 6.68 9.67
C GLY A 49 -1.80 6.92 11.18
N PRO A 50 -2.21 5.91 11.99
CA PRO A 50 -2.31 6.07 13.45
C PRO A 50 -0.98 6.38 14.16
N LEU A 51 0.17 6.02 13.56
CA LEU A 51 1.50 6.25 14.12
C LEU A 51 2.18 7.51 13.53
N GLY A 52 1.74 7.99 12.36
CA GLY A 52 2.27 9.20 11.72
C GLY A 52 1.92 10.51 12.43
N VAL A 53 1.00 10.48 13.40
CA VAL A 53 0.65 11.64 14.24
C VAL A 53 1.49 11.71 15.54
N ALA A 54 2.32 10.69 15.83
CA ALA A 54 3.07 10.60 17.08
C ALA A 54 4.59 10.87 16.94
N GLY A 55 5.03 11.44 15.82
CA GLY A 55 6.46 11.46 15.46
C GLY A 55 6.99 12.73 14.81
N LEU A 56 6.34 13.88 15.01
CA LEU A 56 7.02 15.17 14.88
C LEU A 56 7.32 15.66 16.31
N PRO A 57 8.52 16.22 16.59
CA PRO A 57 8.73 16.96 17.84
C PRO A 57 7.74 18.11 17.98
#